data_AF-A0A434QVA2-F1
#
_entry.id   AF-A0A434QVA2-F1
#
_cell.length_a   1.000
_cell.length_b   1.000
_cell.length_c   1.000
_cell.angle_alpha   90.00
_cell.angle_beta   90.00
_cell.angle_gamma   90.00
#
_symmetry.space_group_name_H-M   'P 1'
#
loop_
_entity.id
_entity.type
_entity.pdbx_description
1 polymer ?
#
loop_
_entity_poly.entity_id
_entity_poly.type
_entity_poly.pdbx_seq_one_letter_code
_entity_poly.pdbx_strand_id
1 'polypeptide(L)'
;MRNHRRAAYGDKDGYEKLAVNPVPLVASDLKQQALAEHARAAWDRAIELGEEHGYRNAQATVIAPTGTIGLVMDCDTTGIEPDFALVKFKKLAGGGYFKIINRAVPEALRTLGYSESQIAEIEAYAVGHGNLNQAPGINPSSLKAKGFTDDKIAALNAALKSAFDIKFVFNQWTLGADWVKETLG
;
A
#
# COMPACT_ATOMS: atom_id res chain seq x y z
N MET A 1 10.11 21.38 23.94
CA MET A 1 11.35 20.57 24.08
C MET A 1 11.43 19.77 25.37
N ARG A 2 11.21 20.33 26.57
CA ARG A 2 11.25 19.58 27.85
C ARG A 2 10.48 18.25 27.86
N ASN A 3 9.25 18.23 27.34
CA ASN A 3 8.48 16.99 27.23
C ASN A 3 9.14 15.92 26.34
N HIS A 4 9.77 16.32 25.22
CA HIS A 4 10.50 15.36 24.37
C HIS A 4 11.72 14.79 25.08
N ARG A 5 12.44 15.61 25.84
CA ARG A 5 13.55 15.14 26.69
C ARG A 5 13.08 14.11 27.70
N ARG A 6 12.02 14.41 28.47
CA ARG A 6 11.42 13.46 29.45
C ARG A 6 11.09 12.12 28.79
N ALA A 7 10.44 12.14 27.63
CA ALA A 7 10.13 10.93 26.86
C ALA A 7 11.39 10.14 26.46
N ALA A 8 12.47 10.82 26.03
CA ALA A 8 13.74 10.17 25.69
C ALA A 8 14.49 9.60 26.90
N TYR A 9 14.28 10.16 28.10
CA TYR A 9 14.80 9.59 29.34
C TYR A 9 14.01 8.38 29.84
N GLY A 10 12.80 8.20 29.32
CA GLY A 10 11.90 7.10 29.70
C GLY A 10 10.90 7.48 30.78
N ASP A 11 10.75 8.78 31.08
CA ASP A 11 9.88 9.25 32.15
C ASP A 11 8.40 9.00 31.79
N LYS A 12 7.63 8.42 32.69
CA LYS A 12 6.20 8.13 32.49
C LYS A 12 5.28 9.32 32.85
N ASP A 13 5.81 10.26 33.61
CA ASP A 13 5.07 11.38 34.21
C ASP A 13 5.93 12.65 34.27
N GLY A 14 5.33 13.76 34.73
CA GLY A 14 5.98 15.07 34.75
C GLY A 14 5.87 15.86 33.44
N TYR A 15 5.05 15.41 32.49
CA TYR A 15 4.78 16.13 31.25
C TYR A 15 3.98 17.41 31.50
N GLU A 16 4.39 18.49 30.84
CA GLU A 16 3.78 19.82 31.00
C GLU A 16 2.73 20.05 29.91
N LYS A 17 1.52 20.49 30.31
CA LYS A 17 0.46 20.99 29.40
C LYS A 17 0.03 19.98 28.31
N LEU A 18 0.03 18.69 28.62
CA LEU A 18 -0.50 17.65 27.74
C LEU A 18 -1.82 17.12 28.28
N ALA A 19 -2.79 16.85 27.39
CA ALA A 19 -4.00 16.12 27.74
C ALA A 19 -3.77 14.60 27.82
N VAL A 20 -2.78 14.09 27.07
CA VAL A 20 -2.39 12.69 27.01
C VAL A 20 -0.87 12.61 27.05
N ASN A 21 -0.32 11.81 27.96
CA ASN A 21 1.11 11.58 28.04
C ASN A 21 1.59 10.72 26.85
N PRO A 22 2.76 11.01 26.27
CA PRO A 22 3.32 10.18 25.21
C PRO A 22 3.79 8.84 25.76
N VAL A 23 3.97 7.86 24.87
CA VAL A 23 4.67 6.62 25.19
C VAL A 23 6.16 6.92 25.36
N PRO A 24 6.76 6.67 26.53
CA PRO A 24 8.16 6.98 26.77
C PRO A 24 9.09 5.96 26.10
N LEU A 25 10.34 6.36 25.86
CA LEU A 25 11.36 5.46 25.35
C LEU A 25 11.69 4.38 26.39
N VAL A 26 11.52 3.12 26.01
CA VAL A 26 11.94 1.97 26.82
C VAL A 26 13.33 1.54 26.36
N ALA A 27 14.36 2.08 27.00
CA ALA A 27 15.76 1.85 26.58
C ALA A 27 16.15 0.35 26.57
N SER A 28 15.59 -0.45 27.47
CA SER A 28 15.82 -1.90 27.53
C SER A 28 15.34 -2.65 26.29
N ASP A 29 14.37 -2.11 25.56
CA ASP A 29 13.80 -2.77 24.37
C ASP A 29 14.70 -2.56 23.14
N LEU A 30 15.66 -1.64 23.21
CA LEU A 30 16.57 -1.36 22.12
C LEU A 30 17.67 -2.42 22.04
N LYS A 31 17.79 -3.08 20.89
CA LYS A 31 18.91 -3.99 20.61
C LYS A 31 20.27 -3.28 20.64
N GLN A 32 20.28 -1.97 20.33
CA GLN A 32 21.46 -1.12 20.34
C GLN A 32 21.32 -0.05 21.41
N GLN A 33 21.94 -0.26 22.57
CA GLN A 33 21.79 0.60 23.75
C GLN A 33 22.30 2.04 23.52
N ALA A 34 23.33 2.22 22.69
CA ALA A 34 23.84 3.54 22.32
C ALA A 34 22.78 4.47 21.71
N LEU A 35 21.72 3.93 21.09
CA LEU A 35 20.63 4.75 20.55
C LEU A 35 19.89 5.51 21.65
N ALA A 36 19.70 4.92 22.84
CA ALA A 36 19.07 5.63 23.96
C ALA A 36 19.95 6.77 24.46
N GLU A 37 21.27 6.54 24.56
CA GLU A 37 22.23 7.57 24.97
C GLU A 37 22.24 8.74 23.99
N HIS A 38 22.31 8.46 22.70
CA HIS A 38 22.27 9.49 21.66
C HIS A 38 20.93 10.23 21.63
N ALA A 39 19.81 9.54 21.85
CA ALA A 39 18.50 10.19 21.92
C ALA A 39 18.43 11.17 23.09
N ARG A 40 18.88 10.78 24.29
CA ARG A 40 18.95 11.65 25.47
C ARG A 40 19.84 12.87 25.21
N ALA A 41 21.06 12.64 24.74
CA ALA A 41 22.02 13.70 24.44
C ALA A 41 21.55 14.67 23.34
N ALA A 42 20.77 14.19 22.36
CA ALA A 42 20.17 15.06 21.35
C ALA A 42 19.15 16.02 21.96
N TRP A 43 18.30 15.54 22.88
CA TRP A 43 17.30 16.38 23.54
C TRP A 43 17.89 17.27 24.64
N ASP A 44 18.96 16.85 25.32
CA ASP A 44 19.73 17.71 26.21
C ASP A 44 20.24 18.95 25.45
N ARG A 45 20.97 18.71 24.36
CA ARG A 45 21.49 19.78 23.49
C ARG A 45 20.40 20.67 22.92
N ALA A 46 19.27 20.08 22.52
CA ALA A 46 18.14 20.85 21.99
C ALA A 46 17.56 21.82 23.02
N ILE A 47 17.58 21.47 24.32
CA ILE A 47 17.19 22.38 25.40
C ILE A 47 18.26 23.42 25.64
N GLU A 48 19.52 23.01 25.85
CA GLU A 48 20.64 23.91 26.14
C GLU A 48 20.76 25.01 25.08
N LEU A 49 20.85 24.64 23.81
CA LEU A 49 20.96 25.59 22.71
C LEU A 49 19.68 26.41 22.51
N GLY A 50 18.52 25.81 22.76
CA GLY A 50 17.23 26.49 22.65
C GLY A 50 16.96 27.49 23.78
N GLU A 51 17.57 27.30 24.95
CA GLU A 51 17.56 28.26 26.06
C GLU A 51 18.53 29.42 25.80
N GLU A 52 19.70 29.14 25.23
CA GLU A 52 20.68 30.16 24.87
C GLU A 52 20.24 31.03 23.68
N HIS A 53 19.70 30.40 22.62
CA HIS A 53 19.45 31.08 21.34
C HIS A 53 17.97 31.23 20.98
N GLY A 54 17.06 30.61 21.74
CA GLY A 54 15.64 30.53 21.41
C GLY A 54 15.30 29.51 20.32
N TYR A 55 14.00 29.35 20.06
CA TYR A 55 13.48 28.47 19.00
C TYR A 55 12.81 29.30 17.91
N ARG A 56 13.15 29.02 16.64
CA ARG A 56 12.53 29.71 15.50
C ARG A 56 11.08 29.28 15.25
N ASN A 57 10.75 28.02 15.50
CA ASN A 57 9.45 27.41 15.21
C ASN A 57 8.78 26.95 16.52
N ALA A 58 7.48 27.24 16.67
CA ALA A 58 6.69 26.76 17.79
C ALA A 58 6.36 25.25 17.70
N GLN A 59 6.33 24.70 16.49
CA GLN A 59 6.15 23.28 16.19
C GLN A 59 7.16 22.86 15.12
N ALA A 60 7.87 21.76 15.37
CA ALA A 60 8.92 21.27 14.46
C ALA A 60 8.49 20.05 13.63
N THR A 61 7.56 19.24 14.16
CA THR A 61 7.18 17.96 13.55
C THR A 61 5.66 17.84 13.41
N VAL A 62 5.22 17.26 12.31
CA VAL A 62 3.85 16.82 12.08
C VAL A 62 3.90 15.61 11.15
N ILE A 63 3.13 14.58 11.46
CA ILE A 63 2.93 13.44 10.56
C ILE A 63 1.61 13.72 9.83
N ALA A 64 1.71 14.16 8.58
CA ALA A 64 0.57 14.39 7.71
C ALA A 64 0.38 13.21 6.75
N PRO A 65 -0.83 13.01 6.19
CA PRO A 65 -1.05 12.03 5.13
C PRO A 65 -0.15 12.32 3.92
N THR A 66 0.54 11.30 3.39
CA THR A 66 1.49 11.47 2.28
C THR A 66 1.04 10.79 0.98
N GLY A 67 -0.25 10.55 0.79
CA GLY A 67 -0.84 9.79 -0.34
C GLY A 67 -0.21 10.07 -1.72
N THR A 68 -0.25 11.31 -2.19
CA THR A 68 0.26 11.65 -3.53
C THR A 68 1.77 11.41 -3.66
N ILE A 69 2.55 11.86 -2.68
CA ILE A 69 4.02 11.75 -2.75
C ILE A 69 4.51 10.32 -2.49
N GLY A 70 3.84 9.56 -1.61
CA GLY A 70 4.14 8.15 -1.37
C GLY A 70 3.97 7.32 -2.63
N LEU A 71 2.92 7.58 -3.42
CA LEU A 71 2.72 6.96 -4.72
C LEU A 71 3.77 7.38 -5.78
N VAL A 72 4.35 8.57 -5.67
CA VAL A 72 5.43 9.03 -6.57
C VAL A 72 6.77 8.41 -6.18
N MET A 73 6.98 8.22 -4.88
CA MET A 73 8.20 7.64 -4.31
C MET A 73 8.20 6.11 -4.30
N ASP A 74 7.17 5.46 -4.85
CA ASP A 74 6.98 4.01 -4.83
C ASP A 74 6.98 3.42 -3.41
N CYS A 75 6.45 4.19 -2.44
CA CYS A 75 6.25 3.70 -1.07
C CYS A 75 5.06 2.72 -1.03
N ASP A 76 5.23 1.62 -0.28
CA ASP A 76 4.15 0.65 -0.07
C ASP A 76 2.97 1.25 0.73
N THR A 77 3.27 2.13 1.69
CA THR A 77 2.27 2.84 2.51
C THR A 77 2.29 4.34 2.23
N THR A 78 1.22 5.03 2.62
CA THR A 78 1.03 6.48 2.41
C THR A 78 1.30 7.31 3.67
N GLY A 79 2.16 6.78 4.55
CA GLY A 79 2.44 7.35 5.87
C GLY A 79 2.90 6.27 6.84
N ILE A 80 2.61 6.46 8.12
CA ILE A 80 2.93 5.50 9.19
C ILE A 80 1.89 4.39 9.33
N GLU A 81 0.80 4.47 8.57
CA GLU A 81 -0.28 3.50 8.63
C GLU A 81 0.19 2.14 8.07
N PRO A 82 -0.30 1.02 8.63
CA PRO A 82 -0.13 -0.30 8.02
C PRO A 82 -0.70 -0.31 6.61
N ASP A 83 -0.15 -1.17 5.75
CA ASP A 83 -0.71 -1.34 4.41
C ASP A 83 -2.16 -1.85 4.49
N PHE A 84 -3.04 -1.18 3.77
CA PHE A 84 -4.49 -1.39 3.88
C PHE A 84 -4.96 -2.68 3.19
N ALA A 85 -4.26 -3.12 2.14
CA ALA A 85 -4.66 -4.27 1.35
C ALA A 85 -3.46 -5.00 0.73
N LEU A 86 -3.65 -6.30 0.44
CA LEU A 86 -2.67 -7.09 -0.32
C LEU A 86 -2.53 -6.60 -1.76
N VAL A 87 -3.62 -6.09 -2.34
CA VAL A 87 -3.64 -5.54 -3.70
C VAL A 87 -4.34 -4.19 -3.70
N LYS A 88 -3.66 -3.20 -4.26
CA LYS A 88 -4.10 -1.81 -4.38
C LYS A 88 -4.38 -1.50 -5.85
N PHE A 89 -5.42 -0.70 -6.10
CA PHE A 89 -5.83 -0.31 -7.44
C PHE A 89 -5.63 1.19 -7.63
N LYS A 90 -4.79 1.58 -8.58
CA LYS A 90 -4.56 2.98 -8.95
C LYS A 90 -5.28 3.29 -10.25
N LYS A 91 -6.23 4.23 -10.23
CA LYS A 91 -6.86 4.75 -11.44
C LYS A 91 -5.85 5.62 -12.20
N LEU A 92 -5.66 5.36 -13.49
CA LEU A 92 -4.75 6.12 -14.34
C LEU A 92 -5.48 7.33 -14.94
N ALA A 93 -4.75 8.43 -15.16
CA ALA A 93 -5.30 9.64 -15.77
C ALA A 93 -5.85 9.39 -17.19
N GLY A 94 -5.23 8.46 -17.94
CA GLY A 94 -5.69 8.01 -19.26
C GLY A 94 -6.81 6.96 -19.23
N GLY A 95 -7.36 6.64 -18.06
CA GLY A 95 -8.34 5.57 -17.88
C GLY A 95 -7.69 4.21 -17.59
N GLY A 96 -8.51 3.29 -17.07
CA GLY A 96 -8.05 1.99 -16.58
C GLY A 96 -7.41 2.05 -15.19
N TYR A 97 -7.02 0.87 -14.70
CA TYR A 97 -6.46 0.68 -13.38
C TYR A 97 -5.12 -0.06 -13.45
N PHE A 98 -4.21 0.33 -12.57
CA PHE A 98 -2.97 -0.37 -12.32
C PHE A 98 -3.08 -1.11 -10.99
N LYS A 99 -2.83 -2.42 -11.00
CA LYS A 99 -2.88 -3.27 -9.82
C LYS A 99 -1.48 -3.36 -9.23
N ILE A 100 -1.36 -3.06 -7.94
CA ILE A 100 -0.10 -3.08 -7.21
C ILE A 100 -0.23 -4.10 -6.10
N ILE A 101 0.59 -5.14 -6.11
CA ILE A 101 0.70 -6.06 -4.98
C ILE A 101 1.56 -5.41 -3.89
N ASN A 102 1.18 -5.62 -2.63
CA ASN A 102 2.02 -5.29 -1.49
C ASN A 102 3.34 -6.09 -1.59
N ARG A 103 4.46 -5.38 -1.72
CA ARG A 103 5.78 -5.97 -1.95
C ARG A 103 6.33 -6.73 -0.74
N ALA A 104 5.77 -6.54 0.45
CA ALA A 104 6.10 -7.32 1.63
C ALA A 104 5.47 -8.74 1.58
N VAL A 105 4.43 -8.97 0.78
CA VAL A 105 3.77 -10.29 0.70
C VAL A 105 4.73 -11.37 0.19
N PRO A 106 5.46 -11.19 -0.93
CA PRO A 106 6.41 -12.19 -1.41
C PRO A 106 7.55 -12.43 -0.41
N GLU A 107 8.09 -11.38 0.22
CA GLU A 107 9.14 -11.51 1.23
C GLU A 107 8.67 -12.25 2.48
N ALA A 108 7.46 -11.97 2.95
CA ALA A 108 6.85 -12.68 4.07
C ALA A 108 6.65 -14.17 3.75
N LEU A 109 6.15 -14.49 2.55
CA LEU A 109 5.97 -15.89 2.12
C LEU A 109 7.31 -16.64 2.01
N ARG A 110 8.38 -16.00 1.48
CA ARG A 110 9.73 -16.59 1.50
C ARG A 110 10.20 -16.90 2.92
N THR A 111 9.97 -15.97 3.84
CA THR A 111 10.31 -16.14 5.27
C THR A 111 9.55 -17.29 5.92
N LEU A 112 8.30 -17.52 5.49
CA LEU A 112 7.48 -18.65 5.94
C LEU A 112 7.85 -19.98 5.26
N GLY A 113 8.78 -19.99 4.30
CA GLY A 113 9.27 -21.20 3.65
C GLY A 113 8.51 -21.64 2.39
N TYR A 114 7.69 -20.77 1.79
CA TYR A 114 7.04 -21.06 0.52
C TYR A 114 8.07 -21.05 -0.64
N SER A 115 7.87 -21.95 -1.61
CA SER A 115 8.67 -21.98 -2.85
C SER A 115 8.28 -20.83 -3.79
N GLU A 116 9.19 -20.41 -4.68
CA GLU A 116 8.91 -19.33 -5.65
C GLU A 116 7.70 -19.64 -6.55
N SER A 117 7.44 -20.91 -6.87
CA SER A 117 6.24 -21.29 -7.63
C SER A 117 4.95 -21.06 -6.86
N GLN A 118 4.94 -21.39 -5.55
CA GLN A 118 3.77 -21.13 -4.69
C GLN A 118 3.57 -19.63 -4.48
N ILE A 119 4.66 -18.87 -4.33
CA ILE A 119 4.61 -17.41 -4.20
C ILE A 119 3.99 -16.82 -5.47
N ALA A 120 4.52 -17.17 -6.65
CA ALA A 120 3.98 -16.69 -7.92
C ALA A 120 2.49 -17.05 -8.11
N GLU A 121 2.06 -18.23 -7.68
CA GLU A 121 0.66 -18.65 -7.73
C GLU A 121 -0.22 -17.83 -6.77
N ILE A 122 0.25 -17.58 -5.54
CA ILE A 122 -0.45 -16.73 -4.56
C ILE A 122 -0.54 -15.28 -5.06
N GLU A 123 0.55 -14.74 -5.62
CA GLU A 123 0.57 -13.40 -6.22
C GLU A 123 -0.45 -13.30 -7.37
N ALA A 124 -0.44 -14.26 -8.30
CA ALA A 124 -1.37 -14.32 -9.42
C ALA A 124 -2.82 -14.48 -8.97
N TYR A 125 -3.06 -15.24 -7.90
CA TYR A 125 -4.38 -15.37 -7.29
C TYR A 125 -4.85 -14.04 -6.68
N ALA A 126 -4.00 -13.38 -5.90
CA ALA A 126 -4.35 -12.12 -5.23
C ALA A 126 -4.57 -10.96 -6.21
N VAL A 127 -3.65 -10.78 -7.18
CA VAL A 127 -3.72 -9.70 -8.19
C VAL A 127 -4.77 -10.01 -9.27
N GLY A 128 -4.99 -11.30 -9.53
CA GLY A 128 -5.77 -11.82 -10.64
C GLY A 128 -4.93 -12.00 -11.91
N HIS A 129 -5.23 -13.06 -12.65
CA HIS A 129 -4.46 -13.52 -13.81
C HIS A 129 -4.53 -12.59 -15.05
N GLY A 130 -5.38 -11.56 -15.02
CA GLY A 130 -5.55 -10.60 -16.12
C GLY A 130 -6.13 -11.20 -17.41
N ASN A 131 -6.69 -12.41 -17.36
CA ASN A 131 -7.33 -13.10 -18.47
C ASN A 131 -8.30 -14.19 -17.95
N LEU A 132 -9.09 -14.79 -18.85
CA LEU A 132 -10.12 -15.79 -18.54
C LEU A 132 -9.70 -17.23 -18.88
N ASN A 133 -8.48 -17.46 -19.36
CA ASN A 133 -8.10 -18.73 -19.99
C ASN A 133 -8.14 -19.92 -19.03
N GLN A 134 -7.84 -19.69 -17.75
CA GLN A 134 -7.85 -20.70 -16.69
C GLN A 134 -8.99 -20.49 -15.68
N ALA A 135 -9.98 -19.65 -16.01
CA ALA A 135 -11.08 -19.39 -15.11
C ALA A 135 -12.05 -20.58 -15.05
N PRO A 136 -12.53 -20.99 -13.86
CA PRO A 136 -13.33 -22.22 -13.72
C PRO A 136 -14.75 -22.11 -14.31
N GLY A 137 -15.32 -20.90 -14.39
CA GLY A 137 -16.71 -20.68 -14.86
C GLY A 137 -16.82 -19.93 -16.18
N ILE A 138 -16.21 -18.73 -16.26
CA ILE A 138 -16.25 -17.87 -17.45
C ILE A 138 -14.88 -17.99 -18.15
N ASN A 139 -14.78 -18.82 -19.18
CA ASN A 139 -13.54 -19.13 -19.89
C ASN A 139 -13.79 -19.25 -21.40
N PRO A 140 -12.75 -19.39 -22.24
CA PRO A 140 -12.92 -19.43 -23.69
C PRO A 140 -13.92 -20.48 -24.16
N SER A 141 -13.94 -21.68 -23.58
CA SER A 141 -14.87 -22.74 -23.96
C SER A 141 -16.32 -22.40 -23.60
N SER A 142 -16.57 -21.89 -22.39
CA SER A 142 -17.94 -21.50 -21.99
C SER A 142 -18.44 -20.27 -22.73
N LEU A 143 -17.55 -19.33 -23.06
CA LEU A 143 -17.86 -18.15 -23.89
C LEU A 143 -18.17 -18.55 -25.34
N LYS A 144 -17.39 -19.46 -25.94
CA LYS A 144 -17.67 -19.98 -27.29
C LYS A 144 -19.02 -20.68 -27.37
N ALA A 145 -19.39 -21.46 -26.35
CA ALA A 145 -20.71 -22.08 -26.27
C ALA A 145 -21.86 -21.06 -26.20
N LYS A 146 -21.57 -19.81 -25.82
CA LYS A 146 -22.50 -18.68 -25.79
C LYS A 146 -22.40 -17.78 -27.03
N GLY A 147 -21.65 -18.17 -28.05
CA GLY A 147 -21.53 -17.45 -29.32
C GLY A 147 -20.40 -16.42 -29.39
N PHE A 148 -19.53 -16.32 -28.38
CA PHE A 148 -18.35 -15.45 -28.45
C PHE A 148 -17.32 -16.02 -29.43
N THR A 149 -16.89 -15.19 -30.37
CA THR A 149 -15.83 -15.51 -31.33
C THR A 149 -14.44 -15.30 -30.71
N ASP A 150 -13.41 -15.88 -31.34
CA ASP A 150 -12.02 -15.81 -30.84
C ASP A 150 -11.50 -14.37 -30.73
N ASP A 151 -11.89 -13.47 -31.63
CA ASP A 151 -11.53 -12.05 -31.57
C ASP A 151 -12.14 -11.34 -30.35
N LYS A 152 -13.39 -11.68 -29.98
CA LYS A 152 -14.05 -11.11 -28.79
C LYS A 152 -13.42 -11.60 -27.50
N ILE A 153 -13.07 -12.89 -27.45
CA ILE A 153 -12.36 -13.46 -26.30
C ILE A 153 -10.97 -12.81 -26.16
N ALA A 154 -10.27 -12.59 -27.27
CA ALA A 154 -8.99 -11.88 -27.27
C ALA A 154 -9.14 -10.43 -26.78
N ALA A 155 -10.19 -9.71 -27.22
CA ALA A 155 -10.49 -8.35 -26.77
C ALA A 155 -10.78 -8.28 -25.26
N LEU A 156 -11.56 -9.22 -24.72
CA LEU A 156 -11.82 -9.33 -23.29
C LEU A 156 -10.53 -9.58 -22.49
N ASN A 157 -9.70 -10.53 -22.93
CA ASN A 157 -8.42 -10.83 -22.29
C ASN A 157 -7.45 -9.63 -22.34
N ALA A 158 -7.46 -8.83 -23.40
CA ALA A 158 -6.67 -7.61 -23.46
C ALA A 158 -7.16 -6.56 -22.45
N ALA A 159 -8.48 -6.37 -22.35
CA ALA A 159 -9.09 -5.39 -21.46
C ALA A 159 -8.96 -5.76 -19.97
N LEU A 160 -8.96 -7.06 -19.62
CA LEU A 160 -8.87 -7.53 -18.24
C LEU A 160 -7.57 -7.16 -17.51
N LYS A 161 -6.50 -6.86 -18.25
CA LYS A 161 -5.22 -6.44 -17.68
C LYS A 161 -5.32 -5.11 -16.93
N SER A 162 -6.19 -4.21 -17.38
CA SER A 162 -6.38 -2.86 -16.80
C SER A 162 -7.77 -2.66 -16.17
N ALA A 163 -8.60 -3.72 -16.13
CA ALA A 163 -9.92 -3.68 -15.55
C ALA A 163 -9.88 -3.77 -14.02
N PHE A 164 -10.72 -2.96 -13.37
CA PHE A 164 -10.97 -3.07 -11.94
C PHE A 164 -11.86 -4.26 -11.60
N ASP A 165 -12.93 -4.45 -12.38
CA ASP A 165 -13.92 -5.51 -12.21
C ASP A 165 -14.21 -6.15 -13.57
N ILE A 166 -14.49 -7.45 -13.59
CA ILE A 166 -14.85 -8.21 -14.79
C ILE A 166 -16.08 -7.62 -15.49
N LYS A 167 -17.04 -7.04 -14.75
CA LYS A 167 -18.22 -6.38 -15.33
C LYS A 167 -17.86 -5.20 -16.22
N PHE A 168 -16.69 -4.60 -16.01
CA PHE A 168 -16.23 -3.46 -16.81
C PHE A 168 -15.60 -3.88 -18.14
N VAL A 169 -15.37 -5.17 -18.41
CA VAL A 169 -14.89 -5.63 -19.72
C VAL A 169 -16.00 -6.18 -20.61
N PHE A 170 -17.10 -6.66 -20.03
CA PHE A 170 -18.28 -7.11 -20.79
C PHE A 170 -19.18 -5.93 -21.12
N ASN A 171 -18.77 -5.13 -22.11
CA ASN A 171 -19.51 -3.95 -22.54
C ASN A 171 -19.42 -3.75 -24.07
N GLN A 172 -20.27 -2.87 -24.61
CA GLN A 172 -20.33 -2.56 -26.04
C GLN A 172 -19.05 -1.92 -26.61
N TRP A 173 -18.24 -1.23 -25.79
CA TRP A 173 -17.01 -0.60 -26.23
C TRP A 173 -15.89 -1.62 -26.44
N THR A 174 -15.86 -2.69 -25.63
CA THR A 174 -14.90 -3.79 -25.75
C THR A 174 -15.34 -4.82 -26.78
N LEU A 175 -16.64 -5.13 -26.85
CA LEU A 175 -17.17 -6.20 -27.71
C LEU A 175 -17.66 -5.70 -29.08
N GLY A 176 -17.89 -4.39 -29.23
CA GLY A 176 -18.50 -3.78 -30.40
C GLY A 176 -20.02 -3.75 -30.29
N ALA A 177 -20.62 -2.57 -30.47
CA ALA A 177 -22.05 -2.36 -30.25
C ALA A 177 -22.92 -3.21 -31.20
N ASP A 178 -22.57 -3.29 -32.48
CA ASP A 178 -23.32 -4.06 -33.47
C ASP A 178 -23.31 -5.55 -33.12
N TRP A 179 -22.13 -6.10 -32.78
CA TRP A 179 -22.01 -7.50 -32.39
C TRP A 179 -22.83 -7.84 -31.15
N VAL A 180 -22.80 -6.97 -30.13
CA VAL A 180 -23.60 -7.18 -28.91
C VAL A 180 -25.08 -7.22 -29.26
N LYS A 181 -25.57 -6.25 -30.05
CA LYS A 181 -26.98 -6.16 -30.43
C LYS A 181 -27.44 -7.33 -31.29
N GLU A 182 -26.60 -7.78 -32.23
CA GLU A 182 -26.94 -8.87 -33.15
C GLU A 182 -26.87 -10.25 -32.48
N THR A 183 -25.93 -10.45 -31.55
CA THR A 183 -25.65 -11.78 -30.96
C THR A 183 -26.31 -11.99 -29.61
N LEU A 184 -26.36 -10.95 -28.76
CA LEU A 184 -26.82 -11.05 -27.37
C LEU A 184 -28.21 -10.42 -27.13
N GLY A 185 -28.70 -9.60 -28.08
CA GLY A 185 -29.97 -8.88 -27.98
C GLY A 185 -29.87 -7.57 -27.20
#